data_AF-A0A386RHU0-F1
#
_entry.id   AF-A0A386RHU0-F1
#
_cell.length_a   1.000
_cell.length_b   1.000
_cell.length_c   1.000
_cell.angle_alpha   90.00
_cell.angle_beta   90.00
_cell.angle_gamma   90.00
#
_symmetry.space_group_name_H-M   'P 1'
#
loop_
_entity.id
_entity.type
_entity.pdbx_description
1 polymer ?
#
loop_
_entity_poly.entity_id
_entity_poly.type
_entity_poly.pdbx_seq_one_letter_code
_entity_poly.pdbx_strand_id
1 'polypeptide(L)'
;MVGAFVSMFGINVASSFNAPRVLEAMARKGQMSKALTKRTKNNFPIRTFFISVALAVLIPMAFEYNMVNLITLSAMVRFLGFIVVPIAVIQFYRGKAKEDVLNADKNVLTDVVVPILSIVIVVFLLIEYNWKAQFGVANSAGQIVGVNWYAIAMMIFGFLILPLIMAWISRRERKN
;
A
#
# COMPACT_ATOMS: atom_id res chain seq x y z
N MET A 1 -6.70 20.24 -21.95
CA MET A 1 -7.21 18.85 -21.83
C MET A 1 -6.15 17.82 -22.21
N VAL A 2 -5.51 17.92 -23.38
CA VAL A 2 -4.44 16.98 -23.81
C VAL A 2 -3.34 16.81 -22.76
N GLY A 3 -2.85 17.89 -22.16
CA GLY A 3 -1.81 17.82 -21.11
C GLY A 3 -2.24 17.03 -19.86
N ALA A 4 -3.49 17.15 -19.42
CA ALA A 4 -4.00 16.40 -18.26
C ALA A 4 -4.11 14.89 -18.58
N PHE A 5 -4.55 14.55 -19.79
CA PHE A 5 -4.59 13.15 -20.25
C PHE A 5 -3.19 12.54 -20.35
N VAL A 6 -2.23 13.26 -20.94
CA VAL A 6 -0.83 12.80 -21.04
C VAL A 6 -0.23 12.62 -19.64
N SER A 7 -0.52 13.53 -18.71
CA SER A 7 -0.05 13.43 -17.32
C SER A 7 -0.65 12.22 -16.60
N MET A 8 -1.97 12.04 -16.64
CA MET A 8 -2.65 10.89 -16.01
C MET A 8 -2.17 9.57 -16.61
N PHE A 9 -2.06 9.50 -17.94
CA PHE A 9 -1.55 8.33 -18.62
C PHE A 9 -0.11 8.02 -18.19
N GLY A 10 0.78 9.02 -18.21
CA GLY A 10 2.18 8.87 -17.83
C GLY A 10 2.36 8.34 -16.40
N ILE A 11 1.64 8.91 -15.43
CA ILE A 11 1.70 8.47 -14.03
C ILE A 11 1.18 7.04 -13.87
N ASN A 12 0.08 6.69 -14.54
CA ASN A 12 -0.50 5.34 -14.45
C ASN A 12 0.40 4.28 -15.12
N VAL A 13 1.01 4.61 -16.26
CA VAL A 13 1.98 3.72 -16.93
C VAL A 13 3.21 3.52 -16.05
N ALA A 14 3.78 4.60 -15.49
CA ALA A 14 4.93 4.51 -14.60
C ALA A 14 4.62 3.66 -13.35
N SER A 15 3.46 3.88 -12.73
CA SER A 15 2.99 3.12 -11.57
C SER A 15 2.83 1.63 -11.87
N SER A 16 2.29 1.28 -13.04
CA SER A 16 2.08 -0.11 -13.48
C SER A 16 3.37 -0.91 -13.61
N PHE A 17 4.50 -0.24 -13.92
CA PHE A 17 5.82 -0.88 -13.94
C PHE A 17 6.54 -0.82 -12.59
N ASN A 18 6.24 0.17 -11.74
CA ASN A 18 6.86 0.31 -10.44
C ASN A 18 6.36 -0.75 -9.44
N ALA A 19 5.03 -0.91 -9.31
CA ALA A 19 4.41 -1.85 -8.38
C ALA A 19 4.96 -3.30 -8.45
N PRO A 20 5.03 -3.95 -9.64
CA PRO A 20 5.54 -5.32 -9.72
C PRO A 20 7.05 -5.42 -9.43
N ARG A 21 7.83 -4.38 -9.72
CA ARG A 21 9.27 -4.34 -9.42
C ARG A 21 9.53 -4.19 -7.92
N VAL A 22 8.73 -3.39 -7.22
CA VAL A 22 8.80 -3.27 -5.75
C VAL A 22 8.46 -4.60 -5.10
N LEU A 23 7.39 -5.27 -5.53
CA LEU A 23 7.01 -6.58 -5.01
C LEU A 23 8.10 -7.65 -5.27
N GLU A 24 8.72 -7.63 -6.44
CA GLU A 24 9.83 -8.52 -6.77
C GLU A 24 11.07 -8.22 -5.90
N ALA A 25 11.39 -6.95 -5.67
CA ALA A 25 12.52 -6.54 -4.85
C ALA A 25 12.35 -6.97 -3.38
N MET A 26 11.14 -6.86 -2.84
CA MET A 26 10.80 -7.40 -1.50
C MET A 26 11.02 -8.91 -1.44
N ALA A 27 10.64 -9.65 -2.48
CA ALA A 27 10.86 -11.10 -2.56
C ALA A 27 12.35 -11.46 -2.65
N ARG A 28 13.15 -10.68 -3.38
CA ARG A 28 14.61 -10.87 -3.46
C ARG A 28 15.31 -10.62 -2.13
N LYS A 29 14.86 -9.63 -1.36
CA LYS A 29 15.33 -9.38 0.01
C LYS A 29 14.76 -10.36 1.05
N GLY A 30 14.10 -11.43 0.58
CA GLY A 30 13.49 -12.47 1.41
C GLY A 30 12.30 -12.01 2.23
N GLN A 31 11.84 -10.75 2.12
CA GLN A 31 10.66 -10.21 2.83
C GLN A 31 9.36 -10.85 2.33
N MET A 32 9.41 -11.45 1.14
CA MET A 32 8.30 -12.09 0.45
C MET A 32 8.75 -13.44 -0.13
N SER A 33 7.82 -14.26 -0.62
CA SER A 33 8.12 -15.57 -1.24
C SER A 33 9.09 -15.45 -2.43
N LYS A 34 10.13 -16.28 -2.47
CA LYS A 34 11.09 -16.41 -3.57
C LYS A 34 10.39 -16.80 -4.88
N ALA A 35 9.21 -17.43 -4.82
CA ALA A 35 8.43 -17.73 -6.01
C ALA A 35 8.09 -16.46 -6.82
N LEU A 36 8.05 -15.28 -6.19
CA LEU A 36 7.76 -14.02 -6.88
C LEU A 36 8.96 -13.46 -7.66
N THR A 37 10.18 -13.99 -7.51
CA THR A 37 11.38 -13.45 -8.19
C THR A 37 11.55 -13.96 -9.63
N LYS A 38 10.57 -14.71 -10.17
CA LYS A 38 10.65 -15.27 -11.52
C LYS A 38 10.62 -14.15 -12.57
N ARG A 39 11.68 -14.10 -13.39
CA ARG A 39 11.82 -13.16 -14.51
C ARG A 39 11.70 -13.85 -15.86
N THR A 40 11.33 -13.07 -16.89
CA THR A 40 11.45 -13.47 -18.30
C THR A 40 12.88 -13.25 -18.81
N LYS A 41 13.15 -13.66 -20.06
CA LYS A 41 14.44 -13.44 -20.76
C LYS A 41 14.89 -11.96 -20.76
N ASN A 42 13.94 -11.03 -20.74
CA ASN A 42 14.21 -9.59 -20.76
C ASN A 42 14.19 -8.96 -19.35
N ASN A 43 14.48 -9.73 -18.30
CA ASN A 43 14.45 -9.29 -16.91
C ASN A 43 13.08 -8.75 -16.41
N PHE A 44 11.98 -9.12 -17.06
CA PHE A 44 10.65 -8.64 -16.68
C PHE A 44 10.03 -9.53 -15.58
N PRO A 45 9.54 -8.96 -14.47
CA PRO A 45 9.01 -9.73 -13.35
C PRO A 45 7.57 -10.19 -13.62
N ILE A 46 7.44 -11.32 -14.31
CA ILE A 46 6.15 -11.77 -14.87
C ILE A 46 5.11 -12.10 -13.79
N ARG A 47 5.51 -12.75 -12.70
CA ARG A 47 4.58 -13.19 -11.64
C ARG A 47 4.01 -12.02 -10.86
N THR A 48 4.87 -11.08 -10.45
CA THR A 48 4.43 -9.89 -9.71
C THR A 48 3.65 -8.93 -10.61
N PHE A 49 3.92 -8.92 -11.93
CA PHE A 49 3.12 -8.19 -12.90
C PHE A 49 1.67 -8.68 -12.94
N PHE A 50 1.44 -9.99 -13.12
CA PHE A 50 0.08 -10.54 -13.13
C PHE A 50 -0.67 -10.30 -11.80
N ILE A 51 0.03 -10.40 -10.67
CA ILE A 51 -0.56 -10.07 -9.36
C ILE A 51 -0.97 -8.59 -9.32
N SER A 52 -0.10 -7.69 -9.79
CA SER A 52 -0.38 -6.25 -9.81
C SER A 52 -1.56 -5.92 -10.72
N VAL A 53 -1.65 -6.54 -11.90
CA VAL A 53 -2.79 -6.38 -12.83
C VAL A 53 -4.08 -6.91 -12.19
N ALA A 54 -4.05 -8.08 -11.56
CA ALA A 54 -5.22 -8.62 -10.87
C ALA A 54 -5.72 -7.67 -9.78
N LEU A 55 -4.84 -7.17 -8.92
CA LEU A 55 -5.22 -6.21 -7.86
C LEU A 55 -5.72 -4.88 -8.44
N ALA A 56 -5.11 -4.39 -9.52
CA ALA A 56 -5.51 -3.14 -10.18
C ALA A 56 -6.91 -3.23 -10.81
N VAL A 57 -7.40 -4.43 -11.14
CA VAL A 57 -8.76 -4.66 -11.65
C VAL A 57 -9.74 -4.96 -10.51
N LEU A 58 -9.36 -5.88 -9.61
CA LEU A 58 -10.25 -6.35 -8.54
C LEU A 58 -10.60 -5.25 -7.53
N ILE A 59 -9.66 -4.34 -7.22
CA ILE A 59 -9.91 -3.28 -6.24
C ILE A 59 -10.95 -2.28 -6.78
N PRO A 60 -10.81 -1.65 -7.96
CA PRO A 60 -11.85 -0.79 -8.53
C PRO A 60 -13.21 -1.48 -8.67
N MET A 61 -13.20 -2.76 -9.07
CA MET A 61 -14.43 -3.55 -9.19
C MET A 61 -15.14 -3.71 -7.85
N ALA A 62 -14.42 -3.83 -6.74
CA ALA A 62 -15.00 -3.92 -5.39
C ALA A 62 -15.66 -2.65 -4.88
N PHE A 63 -15.33 -1.51 -5.48
CA PHE A 63 -15.98 -0.23 -5.20
C PHE A 63 -16.89 0.21 -6.36
N GLU A 64 -17.27 -0.71 -7.24
CA GLU A 64 -18.17 -0.44 -8.38
C GLU A 64 -17.68 0.73 -9.27
N TYR A 65 -16.36 0.91 -9.36
CA TYR A 65 -15.73 2.03 -10.06
C TYR A 65 -16.16 3.43 -9.55
N ASN A 66 -16.66 3.53 -8.32
CA ASN A 66 -16.97 4.81 -7.70
C ASN A 66 -15.68 5.61 -7.46
N MET A 67 -15.47 6.63 -8.28
CA MET A 67 -14.26 7.47 -8.24
C MET A 67 -14.07 8.16 -6.88
N VAL A 68 -15.14 8.60 -6.23
CA VAL A 68 -15.06 9.24 -4.91
C VAL A 68 -14.52 8.26 -3.88
N ASN A 69 -15.08 7.05 -3.84
CA ASN A 69 -14.65 6.00 -2.90
C ASN A 69 -13.22 5.51 -3.22
N LEU A 70 -12.83 5.45 -4.49
CA LEU A 70 -11.49 5.03 -4.88
C LEU A 70 -10.41 6.08 -4.58
N ILE A 71 -10.70 7.36 -4.80
CA ILE A 71 -9.79 8.47 -4.46
C ILE A 71 -9.57 8.53 -2.95
N THR A 72 -10.65 8.48 -2.18
CA THR A 72 -10.61 8.50 -0.71
C THR A 72 -9.91 7.25 -0.15
N LEU A 73 -10.14 6.06 -0.72
CA LEU A 73 -9.39 4.85 -0.38
C LEU A 73 -7.89 5.04 -0.63
N SER A 74 -7.51 5.52 -1.82
CA SER A 74 -6.10 5.77 -2.18
C SER A 74 -5.41 6.74 -1.22
N ALA A 75 -6.13 7.79 -0.78
CA ALA A 75 -5.64 8.70 0.26
C ALA A 75 -5.44 8.00 1.61
N MET A 76 -6.40 7.19 2.05
CA MET A 76 -6.33 6.45 3.31
C MET A 76 -5.15 5.46 3.33
N VAL A 77 -4.91 4.73 2.24
CA VAL A 77 -3.75 3.81 2.14
C VAL A 77 -2.44 4.56 2.27
N ARG A 78 -2.36 5.76 1.69
CA ARG A 78 -1.19 6.63 1.79
C ARG A 78 -0.99 7.13 3.23
N PHE A 79 -2.06 7.48 3.92
CA PHE A 79 -2.02 7.84 5.35
C PHE A 79 -1.46 6.69 6.20
N LEU A 80 -1.89 5.45 5.99
CA LEU A 80 -1.29 4.30 6.68
C LEU A 80 0.22 4.19 6.40
N GLY A 81 0.64 4.39 5.15
CA GLY A 81 2.07 4.46 4.79
C GLY A 81 2.83 5.58 5.52
N PHE A 82 2.20 6.74 5.72
CA PHE A 82 2.76 7.86 6.48
C PHE A 82 2.82 7.63 7.99
N ILE A 83 2.25 6.56 8.52
CA ILE A 83 2.51 6.11 9.89
C ILE A 83 3.71 5.17 9.90
N VAL A 84 3.74 4.19 8.98
CA VAL A 84 4.76 3.15 8.94
C VAL A 84 6.17 3.73 8.72
N VAL A 85 6.32 4.70 7.81
CA VAL A 85 7.62 5.28 7.45
C VAL A 85 8.24 6.07 8.63
N PRO A 86 7.56 7.04 9.25
CA PRO A 86 8.06 7.73 10.45
C PRO A 86 8.41 6.81 11.61
N ILE A 87 7.62 5.74 11.85
CA ILE A 87 7.95 4.74 12.87
C ILE A 87 9.27 4.05 12.53
N ALA A 88 9.50 3.70 11.27
CA ALA A 88 10.77 3.12 10.84
C ALA A 88 11.95 4.07 11.09
N VAL A 89 11.79 5.37 10.81
CA VAL A 89 12.82 6.40 11.10
C VAL A 89 13.16 6.45 12.59
N ILE A 90 12.16 6.46 13.47
CA ILE A 90 12.38 6.43 14.93
C ILE A 90 13.11 5.15 15.36
N GLN A 91 12.80 4.00 14.74
CA GLN A 91 13.50 2.75 15.04
C GLN A 91 14.97 2.76 14.57
N PHE A 92 15.26 3.38 13.42
CA PHE A 92 16.63 3.59 12.95
C PHE A 92 17.41 4.52 13.88
N TYR A 93 16.81 5.61 14.35
CA TYR A 93 17.41 6.51 15.34
C TYR A 93 17.82 5.75 16.62
N ARG A 94 16.93 4.88 17.11
CA ARG A 94 17.16 4.02 18.29
C ARG A 94 18.15 2.88 18.08
N GLY A 95 18.71 2.72 16.88
CA GLY A 95 19.69 1.67 16.57
C GLY A 95 19.10 0.25 16.58
N LYS A 96 17.78 0.09 16.48
CA LYS A 96 17.10 -1.22 16.47
C LYS A 96 17.06 -1.86 15.08
N ALA A 97 17.97 -1.47 14.20
CA ALA A 97 18.02 -1.98 12.84
C ALA A 97 18.58 -3.41 12.84
N LYS A 98 18.00 -4.26 12.01
CA LYS A 98 18.40 -5.67 11.87
C LYS A 98 19.53 -5.87 10.86
N GLU A 99 19.76 -4.87 10.00
CA GLU A 99 20.80 -4.81 8.98
C GLU A 99 21.70 -3.61 9.27
N ASP A 100 22.95 -3.67 8.79
CA ASP A 100 23.90 -2.56 8.90
C ASP A 100 23.30 -1.30 8.29
N VAL A 101 23.08 -0.30 9.14
CA VAL A 101 22.61 1.00 8.71
C VAL A 101 23.79 1.86 8.29
N LEU A 102 23.58 2.68 7.27
CA LEU A 102 24.53 3.73 6.92
C LEU A 102 24.74 4.62 8.14
N ASN A 103 26.02 4.94 8.44
CA ASN A 103 26.36 5.90 9.48
C ASN A 103 25.89 7.29 9.04
N ALA A 104 24.68 7.66 9.47
CA ALA A 104 24.09 8.98 9.27
C ALA A 104 24.15 9.77 10.58
N ASP A 105 24.37 11.07 10.47
CA ASP A 105 24.32 11.99 11.61
C ASP A 105 22.92 12.00 12.19
N LYS A 106 22.80 11.52 13.43
CA LYS A 106 21.53 11.41 14.13
C LYS A 106 21.11 12.79 14.63
N ASN A 107 19.90 13.21 14.28
CA ASN A 107 19.35 14.47 14.77
C ASN A 107 17.96 14.24 15.37
N VAL A 108 17.80 14.62 16.64
CA VAL A 108 16.53 14.48 17.38
C VAL A 108 15.38 15.20 16.67
N LEU A 109 15.66 16.35 16.05
CA LEU A 109 14.61 17.13 15.38
C LEU A 109 14.05 16.39 14.16
N THR A 110 14.92 15.94 13.24
CA THR A 110 14.50 15.30 11.99
C THR A 110 14.11 13.84 12.17
N ASP A 111 14.68 13.14 13.15
CA ASP A 111 14.54 11.70 13.29
C ASP A 111 13.54 11.29 14.37
N VAL A 112 13.10 12.24 15.20
CA VAL A 112 12.12 12.00 16.29
C VAL A 112 10.99 13.01 16.25
N VAL A 113 11.28 14.32 16.34
CA VAL A 113 10.22 15.36 16.48
C VAL A 113 9.34 15.44 15.23
N VAL A 114 9.93 15.58 14.05
CA VAL A 114 9.19 15.65 12.77
C VAL A 114 8.40 14.36 12.49
N PRO A 115 8.98 13.15 12.67
CA PRO A 115 8.25 11.88 12.60
C PRO A 115 7.05 11.79 13.54
N ILE A 116 7.20 12.18 14.81
CA ILE A 116 6.10 12.16 15.80
C ILE A 116 4.98 13.11 15.36
N LEU A 117 5.32 14.34 14.96
CA LEU A 117 4.33 15.31 14.49
C LEU A 117 3.56 14.77 13.27
N SER A 118 4.26 14.14 12.34
CA SER A 118 3.65 13.50 11.16
C SER A 118 2.65 12.42 11.56
N ILE A 119 3.00 11.55 12.51
CA ILE A 119 2.10 10.50 13.00
C ILE A 119 0.86 11.12 13.66
N VAL A 120 1.02 12.16 14.49
CA VAL A 120 -0.11 12.83 15.17
C VAL A 120 -1.08 13.41 14.16
N ILE A 121 -0.58 14.11 13.13
CA ILE A 121 -1.41 14.69 12.07
C ILE A 121 -2.16 13.58 11.31
N VAL A 122 -1.48 12.49 10.97
CA VAL A 122 -2.11 11.39 10.24
C VAL A 122 -3.18 10.69 11.08
N VAL A 123 -2.92 10.48 12.37
CA VAL A 123 -3.92 9.90 13.30
C VAL A 123 -5.14 10.81 13.41
N PHE A 124 -4.93 12.13 13.52
CA PHE A 124 -6.03 13.09 13.51
C PHE A 124 -6.88 12.98 12.23
N LEU A 125 -6.25 12.95 11.05
CA LEU A 125 -6.95 12.79 9.77
C LEU A 125 -7.70 11.45 9.66
N LEU A 126 -7.19 10.37 10.25
CA LEU A 126 -7.87 9.07 10.27
C LEU A 126 -9.09 9.04 11.19
N ILE A 127 -9.10 9.86 12.26
CA ILE A 127 -10.25 10.00 13.15
C ILE A 127 -11.36 10.81 12.48
N GLU A 128 -11.01 11.90 11.80
CA GLU A 128 -11.96 12.74 11.06
C GLU A 128 -12.48 12.06 9.78
N TYR A 129 -11.82 10.98 9.35
CA TYR A 129 -12.18 10.24 8.14
C TYR A 129 -13.61 9.69 8.20
N ASN A 130 -14.39 9.91 7.13
CA ASN A 130 -15.78 9.47 7.05
C ASN A 130 -15.88 7.99 6.63
N TRP A 131 -15.66 7.10 7.60
CA TRP A 131 -15.74 5.64 7.43
C TRP A 131 -17.11 5.16 6.94
N LYS A 132 -18.20 5.84 7.36
CA LYS A 132 -19.57 5.45 6.99
C LYS A 132 -19.88 5.73 5.53
N ALA A 133 -19.43 6.88 5.01
CA ALA A 133 -19.57 7.18 3.59
C ALA A 133 -18.73 6.23 2.74
N GLN A 134 -17.54 5.85 3.21
CA GLN A 134 -16.62 5.00 2.45
C GLN A 134 -17.14 3.57 2.25
N PHE A 135 -17.69 2.98 3.30
CA PHE A 135 -18.19 1.60 3.29
C PHE A 135 -19.72 1.54 3.22
N GLY A 136 -20.37 2.66 2.90
CA GLY A 136 -21.81 2.73 2.69
C GLY A 136 -22.18 2.43 1.23
N VAL A 137 -23.30 1.76 1.03
CA VAL A 137 -23.98 1.69 -0.28
C VAL A 137 -25.01 2.81 -0.32
N ALA A 138 -24.83 3.76 -1.25
CA ALA A 138 -25.79 4.83 -1.47
C ALA A 138 -26.87 4.38 -2.48
N ASN A 139 -28.14 4.55 -2.14
CA ASN A 139 -29.24 4.39 -3.11
C ASN A 139 -29.28 5.59 -4.07
N SER A 140 -30.09 5.50 -5.14
CA SER A 140 -30.32 6.57 -6.13
C SER A 140 -30.80 7.91 -5.56
N ALA A 141 -31.22 7.95 -4.29
CA ALA A 141 -31.59 9.16 -3.55
C ALA A 141 -30.45 9.73 -2.67
N GLY A 142 -29.23 9.19 -2.74
CA GLY A 142 -28.07 9.63 -1.97
C GLY A 142 -28.07 9.19 -0.50
N GLN A 143 -29.07 8.44 -0.06
CA GLN A 143 -29.15 7.88 1.29
C GLN A 143 -28.28 6.61 1.40
N ILE A 144 -27.51 6.47 2.47
CA ILE A 144 -26.73 5.26 2.76
C ILE A 144 -27.70 4.19 3.29
N VAL A 145 -28.04 3.22 2.46
CA VAL A 145 -29.10 2.23 2.76
C VAL A 145 -28.52 0.89 3.25
N GLY A 146 -27.21 0.70 3.12
CA GLY A 146 -26.54 -0.49 3.62
C GLY A 146 -25.03 -0.35 3.72
N VAL A 147 -24.38 -1.41 4.21
CA VAL A 147 -22.93 -1.53 4.29
C VAL A 147 -22.41 -2.33 3.11
N ASN A 148 -21.39 -1.83 2.41
CA ASN A 148 -20.72 -2.55 1.35
C ASN A 148 -19.79 -3.62 1.94
N TRP A 149 -20.39 -4.76 2.28
CA TRP A 149 -19.69 -5.90 2.85
C TRP A 149 -18.61 -6.45 1.90
N TYR A 150 -18.81 -6.33 0.59
CA TYR A 150 -17.82 -6.73 -0.41
C TYR A 150 -16.56 -5.87 -0.35
N ALA A 151 -16.71 -4.55 -0.28
CA ALA A 151 -15.59 -3.61 -0.13
C ALA A 151 -14.83 -3.84 1.19
N ILE A 152 -15.54 -4.07 2.31
CA ILE A 152 -14.92 -4.38 3.60
C ILE A 152 -14.14 -5.71 3.51
N ALA A 153 -14.77 -6.76 2.99
CA ALA A 153 -14.14 -8.07 2.84
C ALA A 153 -12.90 -8.00 1.95
N MET A 154 -12.97 -7.28 0.83
CA MET A 154 -11.84 -7.07 -0.08
C MET A 154 -10.72 -6.24 0.56
N MET A 155 -11.06 -5.27 1.42
CA MET A 155 -10.07 -4.50 2.16
C MET A 155 -9.36 -5.36 3.22
N ILE A 156 -10.10 -6.15 4.00
CA ILE A 156 -9.52 -7.10 4.96
C ILE A 156 -8.64 -8.11 4.22
N PHE A 157 -9.12 -8.62 3.08
CA PHE A 157 -8.36 -9.53 2.26
C PHE A 157 -7.06 -8.90 1.75
N GLY A 158 -7.13 -7.70 1.17
CA GLY A 158 -5.99 -7.02 0.58
C GLY A 158 -4.95 -6.53 1.59
N PHE A 159 -5.37 -5.97 2.72
CA PHE A 159 -4.48 -5.34 3.70
C PHE A 159 -4.04 -6.26 4.84
N LEU A 160 -4.85 -7.27 5.20
CA LEU A 160 -4.54 -8.19 6.30
C LEU A 160 -4.19 -9.58 5.77
N ILE A 161 -5.15 -10.22 5.10
CA ILE A 161 -5.04 -11.65 4.76
C ILE A 161 -3.91 -11.90 3.77
N LEU A 162 -3.84 -11.12 2.69
CA LEU A 162 -2.84 -11.28 1.65
C LEU A 162 -1.43 -11.09 2.23
N PRO A 163 -1.08 -9.98 2.92
CA PRO A 163 0.22 -9.84 3.59
C PRO A 163 0.53 -10.95 4.61
N LEU A 164 -0.47 -11.45 5.34
CA LEU A 164 -0.29 -12.54 6.30
C LEU A 164 0.04 -13.87 5.62
N ILE A 165 -0.70 -14.25 4.57
CA ILE A 165 -0.42 -15.44 3.76
C ILE A 165 0.99 -15.32 3.16
N MET A 166 1.28 -14.17 2.58
CA MET A 166 2.58 -13.82 2.01
C MET A 166 3.73 -13.97 3.03
N ALA A 167 3.55 -13.45 4.25
CA ALA A 167 4.51 -13.59 5.34
C ALA A 167 4.64 -15.04 5.81
N TRP A 168 3.55 -15.80 5.86
CA TRP A 168 3.57 -17.21 6.26
C TRP A 168 4.30 -18.09 5.25
N ILE A 169 4.05 -17.90 3.95
CA ILE A 169 4.78 -18.58 2.87
C ILE A 169 6.27 -18.25 2.97
N SER A 170 6.63 -16.96 3.10
CA SER A 170 8.02 -16.54 3.25
C SER A 170 8.70 -17.17 4.48
N ARG A 171 8.00 -17.27 5.62
CA ARG A 171 8.54 -17.94 6.82
C ARG A 171 8.78 -19.44 6.59
N ARG A 172 7.92 -20.12 5.83
CA ARG A 172 8.13 -21.54 5.47
C ARG A 172 9.32 -21.71 4.54
N GLU A 173 9.45 -20.87 3.52
CA GLU A 173 10.57 -20.88 2.57
C GLU A 173 11.92 -20.48 3.18
N ARG A 174 11.94 -19.81 4.33
CA ARG A 174 13.18 -19.53 5.10
C ARG A 174 13.60 -20.67 6.02
N LYS A 175 12.68 -21.59 6.35
CA LYS A 175 12.94 -22.74 7.23
C LYS A 175 13.40 -23.98 6.46
N ASN A 176 13.02 -24.09 5.19
CA ASN A 176 13.51 -25.09 4.23
C ASN A 176 14.71 -24.54 3.46
#